data_AF-A0A3N1K5Y6-F1
#
_entry.id   AF-A0A3N1K5Y6-F1
#
_cell.length_a   1.000
_cell.length_b   1.000
_cell.length_c   1.000
_cell.angle_alpha   90.00
_cell.angle_beta   90.00
_cell.angle_gamma   90.00
#
_symmetry.space_group_name_H-M   'P 1'
#
loop_
_entity.id
_entity.type
_entity.pdbx_description
1 polymer ?
#
loop_
_entity_poly.entity_id
_entity_poly.type
_entity_poly.pdbx_seq_one_letter_code
_entity_poly.pdbx_strand_id
1 'polypeptide(L)' 'MSRYELRLPYALSDTLEAAFPEFDLVQIGPAETLLVGSLQDQSQLHALLARVADLGLDIAELRQLR' A
#
# COMPACT_ATOMS: atom_id res chain seq x y z
N MET A 1 11.31 -3.25 -13.06
CA MET A 1 10.42 -3.58 -11.92
C MET A 1 11.03 -2.95 -10.70
N SER A 2 10.34 -1.99 -10.09
CA SER A 2 10.79 -1.39 -8.82
C SER A 2 9.86 -1.85 -7.72
N ARG A 3 10.43 -2.16 -6.56
CA ARG A 3 9.64 -2.52 -5.40
C ARG A 3 9.21 -1.25 -4.69
N TYR A 4 7.94 -1.16 -4.34
CA TYR A 4 7.40 0.00 -3.63
C TYR A 4 6.88 -0.46 -2.28
N GLU A 5 7.07 0.41 -1.30
CA GLU A 5 6.60 0.27 0.05
C GLU A 5 5.72 1.48 0.37
N LEU A 6 4.47 1.23 0.71
CA LEU A 6 3.52 2.27 1.11
C LEU A 6 3.15 2.02 2.56
N ARG A 7 3.43 3.00 3.41
CA ARG A 7 3.06 2.97 4.82
C ARG A 7 1.70 3.62 4.99
N LEU A 8 0.78 2.85 5.53
CA LEU A 8 -0.57 3.26 5.88
C LEU A 8 -0.66 3.41 7.41
N PRO A 9 -1.18 4.52 7.94
CA PRO A 9 -1.42 4.73 9.36
C PRO A 9 -2.72 4.04 9.82
N TYR A 10 -2.94 2.83 9.33
CA TYR A 10 -4.09 1.99 9.66
C TYR A 10 -3.62 0.62 10.14
N ALA A 11 -4.35 0.02 11.07
CA ALA A 11 -4.11 -1.34 11.51
C ALA A 11 -4.40 -2.35 10.39
N LEU A 12 -3.64 -3.44 10.35
CA LEU A 12 -3.92 -4.54 9.43
C LEU A 12 -5.31 -5.11 9.75
N SER A 13 -6.11 -5.32 8.72
CA SER A 13 -7.49 -5.81 8.84
C SER A 13 -7.86 -6.58 7.58
N ASP A 14 -8.74 -7.57 7.69
CA ASP A 14 -9.24 -8.34 6.55
C ASP A 14 -9.76 -7.46 5.40
N THR A 15 -10.39 -6.32 5.72
CA THR A 15 -10.87 -5.38 4.70
C THR A 15 -9.72 -4.76 3.91
N LEU A 16 -8.60 -4.44 4.57
CA LEU A 16 -7.43 -3.86 3.93
C LEU A 16 -6.75 -4.93 3.04
N GLU A 17 -6.61 -6.16 3.56
CA GLU A 17 -6.08 -7.29 2.79
C GLU A 17 -6.95 -7.60 1.58
N ALA A 18 -8.27 -7.59 1.73
CA ALA A 18 -9.20 -7.79 0.62
C ALA A 18 -9.19 -6.64 -0.41
N ALA A 19 -8.84 -5.42 -0.01
CA ALA A 19 -8.72 -4.27 -0.91
C ALA A 19 -7.44 -4.29 -1.76
N PHE A 20 -6.38 -4.93 -1.25
CA PHE A 20 -5.07 -5.00 -1.91
C PHE A 20 -4.53 -6.45 -1.99
N PRO A 21 -5.26 -7.39 -2.61
CA PRO A 21 -4.85 -8.80 -2.68
C PRO A 21 -3.62 -9.04 -3.57
N GLU A 22 -3.28 -8.06 -4.40
CA GLU A 22 -2.11 -8.05 -5.28
C GLU A 22 -0.83 -7.52 -4.60
N PHE A 23 -0.94 -7.03 -3.36
CA PHE A 23 0.15 -6.54 -2.53
C PHE A 23 0.31 -7.39 -1.28
N ASP A 24 1.54 -7.46 -0.75
CA ASP A 24 1.80 -8.01 0.57
C ASP A 24 1.53 -6.93 1.61
N LEU A 25 0.64 -7.19 2.57
CA LEU A 25 0.40 -6.30 3.69
C LEU A 25 1.14 -6.84 4.92
N VAL A 26 1.98 -6.00 5.51
CA VAL A 26 2.78 -6.34 6.68
C VAL A 26 2.42 -5.40 7.82
N GLN A 27 1.95 -5.94 8.93
CA GLN A 27 1.75 -5.15 10.14
C GLN A 27 3.11 -4.78 10.73
N ILE A 28 3.44 -3.48 10.76
CA ILE A 28 4.70 -2.96 11.30
C ILE A 28 4.53 -2.24 12.65
N GLY A 29 3.30 -2.01 13.07
CA GLY A 29 2.96 -1.35 14.34
C GLY A 29 1.52 -1.62 14.79
N PRO A 30 1.11 -1.07 15.95
CA PRO A 30 -0.23 -1.30 16.51
C PRO A 30 -1.35 -0.72 15.63
N ALA A 31 -1.07 0.33 14.87
CA ALA A 31 -2.01 0.93 13.91
C ALA A 31 -1.29 1.32 12.61
N GLU A 32 -0.33 0.50 12.18
CA GLU A 32 0.48 0.78 10.99
C GLU A 32 0.65 -0.46 10.14
N THR A 33 0.37 -0.31 8.86
CA THR A 33 0.45 -1.36 7.86
C THR A 33 1.35 -0.92 6.72
N LEU A 34 2.24 -1.81 6.31
CA LEU A 34 3.11 -1.61 5.17
C LEU A 34 2.60 -2.43 4.00
N LEU A 35 2.21 -1.77 2.92
CA LEU A 35 1.92 -2.41 1.64
C LEU A 35 3.21 -2.51 0.86
N VAL A 36 3.57 -3.73 0.49
CA VAL A 36 4.78 -4.02 -0.27
C VAL A 36 4.39 -4.71 -1.56
N GLY A 37 4.79 -4.13 -2.69
CA GLY A 37 4.48 -4.70 -4.00
C GLY A 37 5.50 -4.32 -5.07
N SER A 38 5.52 -5.11 -6.13
CA SER A 38 6.39 -4.85 -7.29
C SER A 38 5.59 -4.14 -8.36
N LEU A 39 5.85 -2.86 -8.57
CA LEU A 39 5.19 -2.08 -9.62
C LEU A 39 6.10 -2.02 -10.84
N GLN A 40 5.52 -2.21 -12.03
CA GLN A 40 6.27 -2.15 -13.28
C GLN A 40 6.54 -0.69 -13.68
N ASP A 41 5.53 0.18 -13.56
CA ASP A 41 5.55 1.55 -14.05
C ASP A 41 4.74 2.50 -13.14
N GLN A 42 4.93 3.80 -13.36
CA GLN A 42 4.24 4.86 -12.64
C GLN A 42 2.70 4.79 -12.78
N SER A 43 2.18 4.21 -13.86
CA SER A 43 0.74 4.00 -14.05
C SER A 43 0.15 3.06 -12.99
N GLN A 44 0.86 2.00 -12.61
CA GLN A 44 0.41 1.10 -11.55
C GLN A 44 0.45 1.80 -10.19
N LEU A 45 1.45 2.66 -9.96
CA LEU A 45 1.49 3.48 -8.76
C LEU A 45 0.30 4.43 -8.69
N HIS A 46 -0.01 5.14 -9.78
CA HIS A 46 -1.19 6.01 -9.82
C HIS A 46 -2.50 5.25 -9.59
N ALA A 47 -2.64 4.04 -10.14
CA ALA A 47 -3.80 3.19 -9.88
C ALA A 47 -3.93 2.80 -8.40
N LEU A 48 -2.81 2.47 -7.75
CA LEU A 48 -2.77 2.19 -6.32
C LEU A 48 -3.16 3.42 -5.49
N LEU A 49 -2.59 4.59 -5.79
CA LEU A 49 -2.93 5.85 -5.12
C LEU A 49 -4.41 6.20 -5.28
N ALA A 50 -4.96 6.01 -6.47
CA ALA A 50 -6.37 6.24 -6.74
C ALA A 50 -7.28 5.29 -5.95
N ARG A 51 -6.93 4.00 -5.86
CA ARG A 51 -7.69 3.03 -5.06
C ARG A 51 -7.65 3.37 -3.57
N VAL A 52 -6.49 3.75 -3.06
CA VAL A 52 -6.32 4.21 -1.67
C VAL A 52 -7.19 5.44 -1.40
N ALA A 53 -7.19 6.42 -2.31
CA ALA A 53 -8.04 7.61 -2.20
C ALA A 53 -9.55 7.30 -2.31
N ASP A 54 -9.96 6.37 -3.17
CA ASP A 54 -11.35 5.93 -3.34
C ASP A 54 -11.89 5.27 -2.05
N LEU A 55 -11.04 4.53 -1.35
CA LEU A 55 -11.33 3.96 -0.03
C LEU A 55 -11.31 4.99 1.10
N GLY A 56 -10.91 6.23 0.83
CA GLY A 56 -10.74 7.28 1.84
C GLY A 56 -9.58 7.00 2.80
N LEU A 57 -8.57 6.26 2.34
CA LEU A 57 -7.38 5.93 3.11
C LEU A 57 -6.27 6.94 2.82
N ASP A 58 -5.51 7.29 3.85
CA ASP A 58 -4.31 8.12 3.80
C ASP A 58 -3.03 7.30 3.68
N ILE A 59 -2.03 7.85 2.99
CA ILE A 59 -0.69 7.27 2.89
C ILE A 59 0.24 8.11 3.74
N ALA A 60 0.81 7.49 4.77
CA ALA A 60 1.77 8.15 5.65
C ALA A 60 3.14 8.30 4.98
N GLU A 61 3.59 7.27 4.26
CA GLU A 61 4.88 7.30 3.57
C GLU A 61 4.83 6.46 2.29
N LEU A 62 5.53 6.92 1.25
CA LEU A 62 5.75 6.15 0.03
C LEU A 62 7.24 6.07 -0.25
N ARG A 63 7.77 4.85 -0.38
CA ARG A 63 9.18 4.58 -0.62
C ARG A 63 9.36 3.66 -1.82
N GLN A 64 10.26 4.06 -2.72
CA GLN A 64 10.69 3.22 -3.82
C GLN A 64 12.00 2.53 -3.46
N LEU A 65 11.97 1.20 -3.40
CA LEU A 65 13.14 0.34 -3.32
C LEU A 65 13.60 0.03 -4.75
N ARG A 66 14.76 0.58 -5.12
CA ARG A 66 15.41 0.37 -6.42
C ARG A 66 16.29 -0.88 -6.41
#